data_AF-A0A7Y4QD34-F1
#
_entry.id   AF-A0A7Y4QD34-F1
#
_cell.length_a   1.000
_cell.length_b   1.000
_cell.length_c   1.000
_cell.angle_alpha   90.00
_cell.angle_beta   90.00
_cell.angle_gamma   90.00
#
_symmetry.space_group_name_H-M   'P 1'
#
loop_
_entity.id
_entity.type
_entity.pdbx_description
1 polymer ?
#
loop_
_entity_poly.entity_id
_entity_poly.type
_entity_poly.pdbx_seq_one_letter_code
_entity_poly.pdbx_strand_id
1 'polypeptide(L)'
;HSTGLHRTYPNWLASEAARGSEFNNAPALGITPEHTTILPFTRLMGGPMDFTPGLFHFKLNQFEPTRKTEVRTTLAKQLALYVTMYSPLQMAADLPENYEKHLDAFQFIVDVPVDWSDTKILEAEPGDYITIARKAKQTGDWYVGAITDENSRVAEWSLDFLTAGKKYEAIIYRDASNSDWQTNPEAYVIEKKTVSSKSKLKIQLVKSGGCAIQFKQIN
;
A
#
# COMPACT_ATOMS: atom_id res chain seq x y z
N HIS A 1 18.00 -11.28 8.93
CA HIS A 1 17.33 -10.41 7.94
C HIS A 1 18.08 -10.55 6.60
N SER A 2 17.46 -10.20 5.47
CA SER A 2 18.04 -10.35 4.13
C SER A 2 19.21 -9.39 3.88
N THR A 3 20.23 -9.82 3.14
CA THR A 3 21.44 -9.02 2.82
C THR A 3 21.80 -9.02 1.32
N GLY A 4 20.85 -9.34 0.45
CA GLY A 4 21.03 -9.30 -1.01
C GLY A 4 21.30 -10.64 -1.70
N LEU A 5 21.28 -11.77 -0.97
CA LEU A 5 21.53 -13.09 -1.56
C LEU A 5 20.55 -13.51 -2.65
N HIS A 6 19.36 -12.91 -2.72
CA HIS A 6 18.42 -13.09 -3.83
C HIS A 6 19.02 -12.70 -5.20
N ARG A 7 20.10 -11.91 -5.24
CA ARG A 7 20.87 -11.65 -6.47
C ARG A 7 21.60 -12.91 -6.96
N THR A 8 22.19 -13.69 -6.05
CA THR A 8 22.93 -14.92 -6.38
C THR A 8 21.99 -16.12 -6.53
N TYR A 9 20.99 -16.20 -5.67
CA TYR A 9 20.00 -17.27 -5.62
C TYR A 9 18.59 -16.69 -5.80
N PRO A 10 18.17 -16.41 -7.06
CA PRO A 10 16.91 -15.71 -7.34
C PRO A 10 15.66 -16.52 -7.01
N ASN A 11 15.79 -17.82 -6.72
CA ASN A 11 14.71 -18.63 -6.17
C ASN A 11 14.38 -18.25 -4.70
N TRP A 12 15.26 -17.53 -4.01
CA TRP A 12 14.99 -16.96 -2.69
C TRP A 12 14.21 -15.64 -2.82
N LEU A 13 12.90 -15.77 -3.09
CA LEU A 13 12.05 -14.65 -3.49
C LEU A 13 11.82 -13.61 -2.41
N ALA A 14 11.53 -14.04 -1.18
CA ALA A 14 11.19 -13.15 -0.07
C ALA A 14 11.50 -13.82 1.27
N SER A 15 11.43 -13.05 2.35
CA SER A 15 11.48 -13.54 3.72
C SER A 15 10.63 -12.64 4.60
N GLU A 16 10.09 -13.13 5.71
CA GLU A 16 9.40 -12.25 6.66
C GLU A 16 10.45 -11.47 7.49
N ALA A 17 11.06 -12.11 8.49
CA ALA A 17 12.20 -11.60 9.27
C ALA A 17 12.03 -10.19 9.88
N ALA A 18 10.78 -9.76 10.09
CA ALA A 18 10.33 -8.59 10.87
C ALA A 18 8.86 -8.83 11.26
N ARG A 19 8.26 -7.96 12.06
CA ARG A 19 6.82 -8.07 12.38
C ARG A 19 5.99 -7.83 11.10
N GLY A 20 5.38 -8.89 10.56
CA GLY A 20 4.41 -8.83 9.46
C GLY A 20 2.98 -8.65 9.96
N SER A 21 1.99 -8.64 9.06
CA SER A 21 0.58 -8.40 9.38
C SER A 21 0.00 -9.32 10.45
N GLU A 22 0.56 -10.50 10.68
CA GLU A 22 0.17 -11.41 11.77
C GLU A 22 0.24 -10.75 13.15
N PHE A 23 1.16 -9.79 13.35
CA PHE A 23 1.31 -9.07 14.61
C PHE A 23 0.16 -8.09 14.88
N ASN A 24 -0.72 -7.79 13.91
CA ASN A 24 -1.98 -7.11 14.23
C ASN A 24 -2.80 -7.90 15.27
N ASN A 25 -2.65 -9.23 15.29
CA ASN A 25 -3.31 -10.10 16.26
C ASN A 25 -2.52 -10.32 17.56
N ALA A 26 -1.38 -9.64 17.77
CA ALA A 26 -0.58 -9.74 18.98
C ALA A 26 -1.00 -8.67 20.01
N PRO A 27 -1.63 -9.01 21.15
CA PRO A 27 -2.21 -8.02 22.07
C PRO A 27 -1.21 -7.02 22.66
N ALA A 28 0.02 -7.47 22.96
CA ALA A 28 1.06 -6.65 23.58
C ALA A 28 2.10 -6.11 22.58
N LEU A 29 2.14 -6.68 21.37
CA LEU A 29 3.17 -6.38 20.35
C LEU A 29 2.55 -5.94 19.01
N GLY A 30 1.31 -5.45 19.08
CA GLY A 30 0.54 -4.98 17.93
C GLY A 30 1.30 -3.99 17.06
N ILE A 31 1.04 -4.04 15.76
CA ILE A 31 1.60 -3.09 14.81
C ILE A 31 1.11 -1.67 15.15
N THR A 32 2.05 -0.71 15.23
CA THR A 32 1.75 0.72 15.38
C THR A 32 1.56 1.37 14.00
N PRO A 33 0.83 2.50 13.91
CA PRO A 33 0.61 3.22 12.66
C PRO A 33 1.88 3.50 11.83
N GLU A 34 2.97 3.94 12.45
CA GLU A 34 4.28 4.21 11.85
C GLU A 34 5.04 2.97 11.35
N HIS A 35 4.66 1.75 11.75
CA HIS A 35 5.48 0.55 11.48
C HIS A 35 5.81 0.38 9.98
N THR A 36 4.82 0.60 9.12
CA THR A 36 4.97 0.46 7.66
C THR A 36 5.65 1.66 6.98
N THR A 37 5.82 2.79 7.67
CA THR A 37 6.64 3.93 7.23
C THR A 37 8.11 3.76 7.65
N ILE A 38 8.42 2.82 8.55
CA ILE A 38 9.79 2.51 9.01
C ILE A 38 10.41 1.34 8.23
N LEU A 39 9.64 0.27 7.96
CA LEU A 39 10.16 -0.95 7.33
C LEU A 39 10.90 -0.71 6.00
N PRO A 40 10.44 0.18 5.08
CA PRO A 40 11.15 0.47 3.83
C PRO A 40 12.58 0.99 4.02
N PHE A 41 12.84 1.71 5.13
CA PHE A 41 14.15 2.30 5.43
C PHE A 41 15.05 1.40 6.29
N THR A 42 14.49 0.32 6.82
CA THR A 42 15.18 -0.58 7.76
C THR A 42 15.12 -2.01 7.25
N ARG A 43 14.05 -2.75 7.52
CA ARG A 43 13.92 -4.17 7.18
C ARG A 43 14.11 -4.45 5.68
N LEU A 44 13.59 -3.60 4.80
CA LEU A 44 13.66 -3.83 3.35
C LEU A 44 15.06 -3.52 2.78
N MET A 45 15.94 -2.89 3.56
CA MET A 45 17.34 -2.69 3.21
C MET A 45 18.06 -4.05 3.24
N GLY A 46 18.18 -4.66 2.05
CA GLY A 46 18.82 -5.95 1.85
C GLY A 46 17.91 -7.02 1.24
N GLY A 47 16.59 -6.80 1.16
CA GLY A 47 15.72 -7.64 0.35
C GLY A 47 14.24 -7.58 0.71
N PRO A 48 13.40 -8.13 -0.17
CA PRO A 48 11.95 -8.08 -0.07
C PRO A 48 11.40 -8.73 1.21
N MET A 49 10.20 -8.29 1.58
CA MET A 49 9.47 -8.81 2.73
C MET A 49 8.13 -9.40 2.30
N ASP A 50 7.86 -10.63 2.69
CA ASP A 50 6.48 -11.12 2.70
C ASP A 50 5.77 -10.53 3.92
N PHE A 51 5.15 -9.36 3.75
CA PHE A 51 4.47 -8.63 4.82
C PHE A 51 3.02 -9.10 5.02
N THR A 52 2.46 -9.80 4.03
CA THR A 52 1.05 -10.21 3.94
C THR A 52 0.05 -9.05 4.10
N PRO A 53 0.05 -8.04 3.19
CA PRO A 53 -0.92 -6.94 3.22
C PRO A 53 -2.32 -7.38 2.75
N GLY A 54 -3.25 -6.42 2.67
CA GLY A 54 -4.55 -6.60 2.03
C GLY A 54 -5.65 -7.06 2.98
N LEU A 55 -5.60 -6.70 4.25
CA LEU A 55 -6.71 -6.94 5.17
C LEU A 55 -7.86 -5.97 4.88
N PHE A 56 -9.07 -6.50 4.71
CA PHE A 56 -10.31 -5.77 4.42
C PHE A 56 -11.26 -5.78 5.61
N HIS A 57 -11.07 -6.70 6.55
CA HIS A 57 -11.75 -6.70 7.84
C HIS A 57 -10.79 -6.33 8.97
N PHE A 58 -11.16 -5.27 9.71
CA PHE A 58 -10.23 -4.61 10.63
C PHE A 58 -10.40 -5.05 12.09
N LYS A 59 -11.49 -5.72 12.44
CA LYS A 59 -11.69 -6.32 13.76
C LYS A 59 -11.29 -7.79 13.72
N LEU A 60 -10.30 -8.21 14.49
CA LEU A 60 -9.77 -9.58 14.39
C LEU A 60 -10.59 -10.58 15.24
N ASN A 61 -11.91 -10.42 15.30
CA ASN A 61 -12.82 -11.17 16.18
C ASN A 61 -13.76 -12.13 15.45
N GLN A 62 -13.61 -12.33 14.13
CA GLN A 62 -14.49 -13.21 13.33
C GLN A 62 -14.58 -14.65 13.86
N PHE A 63 -13.48 -15.18 14.41
CA PHE A 63 -13.41 -16.55 14.95
C PHE A 63 -13.33 -16.60 16.48
N GLU A 64 -13.20 -15.45 17.14
CA GLU A 64 -13.12 -15.33 18.60
C GLU A 64 -13.80 -14.01 19.00
N PRO A 65 -15.11 -14.04 19.34
CA PRO A 65 -15.91 -12.83 19.57
C PRO A 65 -15.38 -11.94 20.70
N THR A 66 -14.66 -12.52 21.67
CA THR A 66 -14.08 -11.77 22.79
C THR A 66 -12.80 -11.02 22.43
N ARG A 67 -12.24 -11.29 21.24
CA ARG A 67 -10.99 -10.68 20.78
C ARG A 67 -11.16 -9.19 20.49
N LYS A 68 -10.17 -8.42 20.95
CA LYS A 68 -10.14 -6.94 20.84
C LYS A 68 -8.98 -6.42 19.98
N THR A 69 -8.16 -7.31 19.42
CA THR A 69 -7.11 -6.91 18.48
C THR A 69 -7.74 -6.45 17.18
N GLU A 70 -7.08 -5.49 16.55
CA GLU A 70 -7.56 -4.82 15.36
C GLU A 70 -6.38 -4.47 14.46
N VAL A 71 -6.64 -4.37 13.17
CA VAL A 71 -5.68 -3.88 12.18
C VAL A 71 -5.64 -2.36 12.29
N ARG A 72 -4.48 -1.80 12.61
CA ARG A 72 -4.36 -0.36 12.93
C ARG A 72 -4.10 0.52 11.71
N THR A 73 -4.88 0.34 10.65
CA THR A 73 -4.78 1.10 9.39
C THR A 73 -6.16 1.33 8.77
N THR A 74 -6.24 2.11 7.69
CA THR A 74 -7.42 2.14 6.81
C THR A 74 -7.32 1.12 5.67
N LEU A 75 -8.42 0.88 4.98
CA LEU A 75 -8.47 0.06 3.76
C LEU A 75 -7.59 0.64 2.65
N ALA A 76 -7.62 1.96 2.44
CA ALA A 76 -6.78 2.59 1.42
C ALA A 76 -5.28 2.45 1.71
N LYS A 77 -4.87 2.46 3.00
CA LYS A 77 -3.49 2.11 3.39
C LYS A 77 -3.15 0.67 3.03
N GLN A 78 -4.04 -0.28 3.27
CA GLN A 78 -3.82 -1.70 2.92
C GLN A 78 -3.60 -1.89 1.41
N LEU A 79 -4.33 -1.16 0.56
CA LEU A 79 -4.08 -1.15 -0.89
C LEU A 79 -2.71 -0.53 -1.22
N ALA A 80 -2.34 0.58 -0.58
CA ALA A 80 -1.07 1.25 -0.85
C ALA A 80 0.16 0.39 -0.50
N LEU A 81 0.04 -0.55 0.45
CA LEU A 81 1.12 -1.45 0.86
C LEU A 81 1.63 -2.33 -0.28
N TYR A 82 0.79 -2.69 -1.27
CA TYR A 82 1.23 -3.46 -2.44
C TYR A 82 2.30 -2.72 -3.27
N VAL A 83 2.37 -1.39 -3.15
CA VAL A 83 3.38 -0.55 -3.81
C VAL A 83 4.49 -0.14 -2.84
N THR A 84 4.16 0.23 -1.60
CA THR A 84 5.16 0.75 -0.65
C THR A 84 6.01 -0.34 -0.01
N MET A 85 5.45 -1.53 0.20
CA MET A 85 6.16 -2.70 0.73
C MET A 85 6.55 -3.64 -0.43
N TYR A 86 7.75 -3.41 -0.99
CA TYR A 86 8.22 -4.19 -2.13
C TYR A 86 8.41 -5.68 -1.80
N SER A 87 7.79 -6.53 -2.61
CA SER A 87 8.05 -7.96 -2.68
C SER A 87 7.65 -8.53 -4.04
N PRO A 88 8.43 -9.45 -4.64
CA PRO A 88 8.00 -10.23 -5.81
C PRO A 88 6.98 -11.32 -5.45
N LEU A 89 6.69 -11.50 -4.16
CA LEU A 89 5.66 -12.37 -3.61
C LEU A 89 4.72 -11.51 -2.76
N GLN A 90 3.49 -11.32 -3.21
CA GLN A 90 2.47 -10.57 -2.48
C GLN A 90 1.28 -11.46 -2.17
N MET A 91 0.84 -11.44 -0.92
CA MET A 91 -0.37 -12.11 -0.49
C MET A 91 -1.55 -11.13 -0.50
N ALA A 92 -2.74 -11.64 -0.76
CA ALA A 92 -4.00 -11.04 -0.33
C ALA A 92 -4.40 -11.76 0.96
N ALA A 93 -4.07 -11.18 2.11
CA ALA A 93 -4.02 -11.92 3.38
C ALA A 93 -5.38 -12.25 4.02
N ASP A 94 -6.44 -11.52 3.66
CA ASP A 94 -7.77 -11.70 4.23
C ASP A 94 -8.53 -12.91 3.65
N LEU A 95 -9.64 -13.25 4.30
CA LEU A 95 -10.59 -14.24 3.83
C LEU A 95 -11.33 -13.77 2.57
N PRO A 96 -11.66 -14.68 1.63
CA PRO A 96 -12.46 -14.36 0.45
C PRO A 96 -13.74 -13.58 0.75
N GLU A 97 -14.49 -13.95 1.80
CA GLU A 97 -15.78 -13.33 2.13
C GLU A 97 -15.64 -11.87 2.62
N ASN A 98 -14.43 -11.46 3.02
CA ASN A 98 -14.15 -10.06 3.37
C ASN A 98 -13.86 -9.22 2.11
N TYR A 99 -13.26 -9.79 1.07
CA TYR A 99 -13.10 -9.12 -0.22
C TYR A 99 -14.42 -8.96 -0.98
N GLU A 100 -15.32 -9.93 -0.89
CA GLU A 100 -16.63 -9.92 -1.57
C GLU A 100 -17.49 -8.70 -1.21
N LYS A 101 -17.26 -8.10 -0.03
CA LYS A 101 -17.96 -6.90 0.44
C LYS A 101 -17.48 -5.61 -0.25
N HIS A 102 -16.26 -5.61 -0.80
CA HIS A 102 -15.55 -4.45 -1.33
C HIS A 102 -14.81 -4.80 -2.63
N LEU A 103 -15.49 -5.49 -3.57
CA LEU A 103 -14.89 -5.96 -4.82
C LEU A 103 -14.34 -4.83 -5.71
N ASP A 104 -14.93 -3.64 -5.60
CA ASP A 104 -14.47 -2.43 -6.26
C ASP A 104 -13.08 -2.00 -5.76
N ALA A 105 -12.82 -2.06 -4.45
CA ALA A 105 -11.50 -1.83 -3.88
C ALA A 105 -10.54 -3.00 -4.16
N PHE A 106 -11.03 -4.24 -4.08
CA PHE A 106 -10.25 -5.44 -4.38
C PHE A 106 -9.69 -5.45 -5.81
N GLN A 107 -10.34 -4.75 -6.75
CA GLN A 107 -9.84 -4.58 -8.11
C GLN A 107 -8.41 -4.02 -8.17
N PHE A 108 -7.99 -3.18 -7.21
CA PHE A 108 -6.61 -2.71 -7.16
C PHE A 108 -5.62 -3.87 -6.92
N ILE A 109 -5.97 -4.81 -6.04
CA ILE A 109 -5.16 -6.00 -5.73
C ILE A 109 -5.10 -6.93 -6.95
N VAL A 110 -6.20 -7.05 -7.70
CA VAL A 110 -6.23 -7.81 -8.96
C VAL A 110 -5.32 -7.20 -10.02
N ASP A 111 -5.27 -5.87 -10.09
CA ASP A 111 -4.56 -5.14 -11.13
C ASP A 111 -3.05 -4.93 -10.82
N VAL A 112 -2.67 -4.76 -9.56
CA VAL A 112 -1.30 -4.39 -9.17
C VAL A 112 -0.29 -5.52 -9.43
N PRO A 113 0.81 -5.26 -10.15
CA PRO A 113 1.83 -6.28 -10.41
C PRO A 113 2.79 -6.42 -9.22
N VAL A 114 3.63 -7.45 -9.28
CA VAL A 114 4.70 -7.69 -8.28
C VAL A 114 6.11 -7.41 -8.81
N ASP A 115 6.27 -7.18 -10.11
CA ASP A 115 7.57 -6.93 -10.76
C ASP A 115 7.58 -5.57 -11.50
N TRP A 116 8.66 -4.82 -11.31
CA TRP A 116 8.75 -3.40 -11.63
C TRP A 116 9.99 -3.11 -12.48
N SER A 117 9.80 -2.33 -13.54
CA SER A 117 10.89 -1.86 -14.42
C SER A 117 11.55 -0.57 -13.94
N ASP A 118 10.83 0.25 -13.18
CA ASP A 118 11.31 1.51 -12.61
C ASP A 118 10.60 1.78 -11.27
N THR A 119 11.26 2.53 -10.40
CA THR A 119 10.75 2.96 -9.10
C THR A 119 11.23 4.37 -8.82
N LYS A 120 10.31 5.25 -8.40
CA LYS A 120 10.57 6.62 -7.96
C LYS A 120 10.06 6.79 -6.54
N ILE A 121 10.92 7.27 -5.66
CA ILE A 121 10.52 7.71 -4.32
C ILE A 121 10.09 9.17 -4.46
N LEU A 122 8.80 9.45 -4.25
CA LEU A 122 8.22 10.78 -4.45
C LEU A 122 8.26 11.61 -3.16
N GLU A 123 7.94 10.97 -2.04
CA GLU A 123 7.97 11.55 -0.70
C GLU A 123 8.44 10.47 0.27
N ALA A 124 9.23 10.83 1.28
CA ALA A 124 9.79 9.88 2.24
C ALA A 124 10.28 10.61 3.48
N GLU A 125 9.75 10.25 4.64
CA GLU A 125 10.29 10.60 5.95
C GLU A 125 10.13 9.36 6.86
N PRO A 126 11.23 8.71 7.29
CA PRO A 126 11.16 7.48 8.08
C PRO A 126 10.39 7.69 9.38
N GLY A 127 9.41 6.83 9.66
CA GLY A 127 8.52 7.01 10.82
C GLY A 127 7.25 7.78 10.49
N ASP A 128 7.28 8.73 9.55
CA ASP A 128 6.13 9.60 9.29
C ASP A 128 5.36 9.18 8.02
N TYR A 129 6.01 9.07 6.86
CA TYR A 129 5.32 8.79 5.61
C TYR A 129 6.21 8.29 4.47
N ILE A 130 5.58 7.64 3.50
CA ILE A 130 6.26 7.27 2.25
C ILE A 130 5.27 7.26 1.07
N THR A 131 5.69 7.83 -0.06
CA THR A 131 4.98 7.83 -1.33
C THR A 131 5.91 7.31 -2.42
N ILE A 132 5.53 6.20 -3.06
CA ILE A 132 6.35 5.53 -4.09
C ILE A 132 5.54 5.39 -5.37
N ALA A 133 6.15 5.74 -6.50
CA ALA A 133 5.68 5.37 -7.83
C ALA A 133 6.50 4.20 -8.39
N ARG A 134 5.85 3.23 -9.03
CA ARG A 134 6.51 2.11 -9.71
C ARG A 134 5.92 1.85 -11.08
N LYS A 135 6.77 1.51 -12.04
CA LYS A 135 6.35 1.18 -13.41
C LYS A 135 6.30 -0.33 -13.59
N ALA A 136 5.11 -0.86 -13.84
CA ALA A 136 4.88 -2.27 -14.12
C ALA A 136 5.80 -2.75 -15.25
N LYS A 137 6.54 -3.83 -15.04
CA LYS A 137 7.51 -4.31 -16.03
C LYS A 137 6.84 -4.87 -17.30
N GLN A 138 5.67 -5.49 -17.15
CA GLN A 138 4.98 -6.17 -18.25
C GLN A 138 4.08 -5.23 -19.05
N THR A 139 3.35 -4.33 -18.38
CA THR A 139 2.36 -3.45 -19.06
C THR A 139 2.91 -2.05 -19.33
N GLY A 140 3.89 -1.59 -18.56
CA GLY A 140 4.37 -0.21 -18.60
C GLY A 140 3.47 0.80 -17.89
N ASP A 141 2.37 0.35 -17.27
CA ASP A 141 1.51 1.19 -16.43
C ASP A 141 2.24 1.62 -15.17
N TRP A 142 1.87 2.76 -14.62
CA TRP A 142 2.40 3.24 -13.35
C TRP A 142 1.43 2.95 -12.21
N TYR A 143 1.99 2.69 -11.03
CA TYR A 143 1.26 2.51 -9.78
C TYR A 143 1.88 3.41 -8.72
N VAL A 144 1.05 4.03 -7.89
CA VAL A 144 1.49 4.82 -6.73
C VAL A 144 0.86 4.25 -5.47
N GLY A 145 1.66 4.14 -4.41
CA GLY A 145 1.18 3.96 -3.05
C GLY A 145 1.71 5.08 -2.17
N ALA A 146 0.83 5.69 -1.37
CA ALA A 146 1.15 6.70 -0.38
C ALA A 146 0.58 6.24 0.97
N ILE A 147 1.38 6.31 2.04
CA ILE A 147 0.95 5.95 3.40
C ILE A 147 1.47 6.97 4.41
N THR A 148 0.80 7.07 5.56
CA THR A 148 1.21 7.89 6.71
C THR A 148 1.16 7.09 8.01
N ASP A 149 1.81 7.62 9.04
CA ASP A 149 1.83 7.23 10.44
C ASP A 149 0.53 7.57 11.20
N GLU A 150 0.56 7.76 12.52
CA GLU A 150 -0.58 8.19 13.33
C GLU A 150 -1.07 9.61 13.05
N ASN A 151 -0.36 10.40 12.24
CA ASN A 151 -0.70 11.78 11.94
C ASN A 151 -1.36 11.89 10.56
N SER A 152 -2.50 12.58 10.50
CA SER A 152 -3.10 12.93 9.21
C SER A 152 -2.20 13.91 8.48
N ARG A 153 -2.04 13.73 7.16
CA ARG A 153 -1.22 14.63 6.34
C ARG A 153 -1.83 14.88 4.97
N VAL A 154 -1.44 15.98 4.36
CA VAL A 154 -1.65 16.21 2.93
C VAL A 154 -0.39 15.73 2.21
N ALA A 155 -0.53 14.71 1.38
CA ALA A 155 0.52 14.24 0.49
C ALA A 155 0.38 14.94 -0.87
N GLU A 156 1.48 15.49 -1.39
CA GLU A 156 1.49 16.27 -2.63
C GLU A 156 2.70 15.91 -3.49
N TRP A 157 2.47 15.53 -4.74
CA TRP A 157 3.55 15.14 -5.65
C TRP A 157 3.26 15.49 -7.11
N SER A 158 4.34 15.59 -7.88
CA SER A 158 4.34 15.76 -9.33
C SER A 158 4.17 14.41 -10.03
N LEU A 159 3.48 14.38 -11.17
CA LEU A 159 3.36 13.20 -12.04
C LEU A 159 4.39 13.19 -13.18
N ASP A 160 5.49 13.94 -13.06
CA ASP A 160 6.54 14.05 -14.08
C ASP A 160 7.24 12.73 -14.45
N PHE A 161 7.07 11.68 -13.65
CA PHE A 161 7.49 10.31 -13.98
C PHE A 161 6.66 9.68 -15.12
N LEU A 162 5.47 10.21 -15.41
CA LEU A 162 4.66 9.77 -16.55
C LEU A 162 5.31 10.19 -17.88
N THR A 163 4.99 9.48 -18.95
CA THR A 163 5.58 9.77 -20.27
C THR A 163 5.13 11.16 -20.76
N ALA A 164 6.09 11.99 -21.18
CA ALA A 164 5.82 13.30 -21.74
C ALA A 164 4.89 13.21 -22.98
N GLY A 165 3.89 14.09 -23.03
CA GLY A 165 2.92 14.15 -24.14
C GLY A 165 1.86 13.04 -24.14
N LYS A 166 1.88 12.10 -23.20
CA LYS A 166 0.84 11.07 -23.04
C LYS A 166 -0.20 11.48 -21.98
N LYS A 167 -1.42 10.97 -22.15
CA LYS A 167 -2.50 11.07 -21.17
C LYS A 167 -2.69 9.72 -20.49
N TYR A 168 -3.10 9.76 -19.24
CA TYR A 168 -3.37 8.58 -18.43
C TYR A 168 -4.71 8.74 -17.72
N GLU A 169 -5.46 7.65 -17.59
CA GLU A 169 -6.55 7.54 -16.63
C GLU A 169 -5.93 7.12 -15.29
N ALA A 170 -5.98 8.02 -14.31
CA ALA A 170 -5.64 7.72 -12.92
C ALA A 170 -6.88 7.18 -12.22
N ILE A 171 -6.83 5.92 -11.77
CA ILE A 171 -7.83 5.31 -10.90
C ILE A 171 -7.29 5.40 -9.48
N ILE A 172 -7.91 6.25 -8.67
CA ILE A 172 -7.42 6.68 -7.35
C ILE A 172 -8.30 6.05 -6.28
N TYR A 173 -7.70 5.20 -5.45
CA TYR A 173 -8.28 4.60 -4.26
C TYR A 173 -7.71 5.35 -3.06
N ARG A 174 -8.55 6.09 -2.32
CA ARG A 174 -8.09 6.91 -1.20
C ARG A 174 -9.06 6.84 -0.03
N ASP A 175 -8.57 7.26 1.13
CA ASP A 175 -9.43 7.49 2.29
C ASP A 175 -10.59 8.44 1.94
N ALA A 176 -11.77 8.13 2.48
CA ALA A 176 -12.91 9.04 2.50
C ALA A 176 -12.70 10.14 3.54
N SER A 177 -13.49 11.21 3.47
CA SER A 177 -13.37 12.34 4.42
C SER A 177 -13.68 11.96 5.86
N ASN A 178 -14.45 10.89 6.09
CA ASN A 178 -14.81 10.36 7.40
C ASN A 178 -14.07 9.06 7.75
N SER A 179 -13.04 8.68 7.00
CA SER A 179 -12.21 7.52 7.33
C SER A 179 -11.40 7.78 8.58
N ASP A 180 -11.29 6.76 9.42
CA ASP A 180 -10.48 6.77 10.64
C ASP A 180 -10.14 5.34 11.00
N TRP A 181 -8.86 5.05 11.26
CA TRP A 181 -8.44 3.66 11.46
C TRP A 181 -9.09 2.98 12.68
N GLN A 182 -9.55 3.74 13.67
CA GLN A 182 -10.15 3.22 14.91
C GLN A 182 -11.65 2.99 14.77
N THR A 183 -12.34 3.92 14.10
CA THR A 183 -13.81 4.00 14.12
C THR A 183 -14.45 3.70 12.77
N ASN A 184 -13.77 3.95 11.66
CA ASN A 184 -14.29 3.79 10.31
C ASN A 184 -13.18 3.46 9.28
N PRO A 185 -12.43 2.35 9.48
CA PRO A 185 -11.24 2.03 8.66
C PRO A 185 -11.59 1.59 7.24
N GLU A 186 -12.80 1.07 7.03
CA GLU A 186 -13.28 0.53 5.75
C GLU A 186 -13.85 1.62 4.82
N ALA A 187 -13.94 2.87 5.25
CA ALA A 187 -14.42 3.94 4.37
C ALA A 187 -13.33 4.36 3.37
N TYR A 188 -13.69 4.41 2.08
CA TYR A 188 -12.81 4.84 1.00
C TYR A 188 -13.63 5.51 -0.12
N VAL A 189 -12.91 6.16 -1.04
CA VAL A 189 -13.46 6.69 -2.30
C VAL A 189 -12.60 6.18 -3.45
N ILE A 190 -13.27 5.77 -4.53
CA ILE A 190 -12.64 5.46 -5.81
C ILE A 190 -13.04 6.54 -6.81
N GLU A 191 -12.06 7.23 -7.38
CA GLU A 191 -12.28 8.28 -8.38
C GLU A 191 -11.39 8.08 -9.60
N LYS A 192 -11.89 8.48 -10.77
CA LYS A 192 -11.14 8.41 -12.03
C LYS A 192 -10.85 9.82 -12.53
N LYS A 193 -9.61 10.07 -12.95
CA LYS A 193 -9.18 11.37 -13.44
C LYS A 193 -8.21 11.25 -14.60
N THR A 194 -8.43 12.02 -15.65
CA THR A 194 -7.44 12.17 -16.74
C THR A 194 -6.30 13.07 -16.29
N VAL A 195 -5.07 12.55 -16.35
CA VAL A 195 -3.84 13.24 -15.95
C VAL A 195 -2.75 13.15 -17.03
N SER A 196 -1.68 13.91 -16.84
CA SER A 196 -0.47 13.86 -17.68
C SER A 196 0.77 14.09 -16.82
N SER A 197 1.94 14.05 -17.43
CA SER A 197 3.22 14.39 -16.76
C SER A 197 3.30 15.82 -16.22
N LYS A 198 2.38 16.70 -16.62
CA LYS A 198 2.29 18.09 -16.09
C LYS A 198 1.35 18.21 -14.89
N SER A 199 0.64 17.14 -14.55
CA SER A 199 -0.33 17.15 -13.44
C SER A 199 0.39 17.02 -12.10
N LYS A 200 -0.25 17.58 -11.07
CA LYS A 200 0.09 17.33 -9.66
C LYS A 200 -1.11 16.68 -8.97
N LEU A 201 -0.84 15.83 -7.99
CA LEU A 201 -1.86 15.28 -7.11
C LEU A 201 -1.64 15.81 -5.69
N LYS A 202 -2.76 16.11 -5.03
CA LYS A 202 -2.82 16.52 -3.63
C LYS A 202 -3.90 15.68 -2.97
N ILE A 203 -3.50 14.78 -2.09
CA ILE A 203 -4.37 13.77 -1.47
C ILE A 203 -4.29 13.92 0.04
N GLN A 204 -5.45 13.99 0.70
CA GLN A 204 -5.53 13.92 2.15
C GLN A 204 -5.40 12.47 2.58
N LEU A 205 -4.40 12.17 3.42
CA LEU A 205 -4.27 10.90 4.12
C LEU A 205 -4.76 11.13 5.56
N VAL A 206 -5.65 10.27 6.03
CA VAL A 206 -6.08 10.29 7.44
C VAL A 206 -5.04 9.58 8.31
N LYS A 207 -5.20 9.64 9.63
CA LYS A 207 -4.34 8.90 10.58
C LYS A 207 -4.29 7.42 10.22
N SER A 208 -3.08 6.87 10.12
CA SER A 208 -2.80 5.52 9.63
C SER A 208 -3.51 5.19 8.31
N GLY A 209 -3.64 6.21 7.46
CA GLY A 209 -4.32 6.17 6.18
C GLY A 209 -3.37 6.04 5.00
N GLY A 210 -3.94 6.05 3.80
CA GLY A 210 -3.19 5.87 2.57
C GLY A 210 -3.99 6.13 1.29
N CYS A 211 -3.27 6.01 0.18
CA CYS A 211 -3.81 6.12 -1.16
C CYS A 211 -3.06 5.19 -2.11
N ALA A 212 -3.80 4.47 -2.93
CA ALA A 212 -3.30 3.63 -3.99
C ALA A 212 -3.82 4.13 -5.34
N ILE A 213 -2.97 4.19 -6.35
CA ILE A 213 -3.34 4.73 -7.66
C ILE A 213 -2.77 3.85 -8.76
N GLN A 214 -3.58 3.60 -9.77
CA GLN A 214 -3.16 3.00 -11.03
C GLN A 214 -3.28 4.03 -12.15
N PHE A 215 -2.27 4.12 -13.02
CA PHE A 215 -2.25 5.01 -14.17
C PHE A 215 -2.24 4.18 -15.45
N LYS A 216 -3.40 4.06 -16.11
CA LYS A 216 -3.54 3.39 -17.41
C LYS A 216 -3.35 4.41 -18.52
N GLN A 217 -2.43 4.15 -19.45
CA GLN A 217 -2.26 5.06 -20.59
C GLN A 217 -3.53 5.09 -21.44
N ILE A 218 -4.01 6.29 -21.77
CA ILE A 218 -5.12 6.48 -22.71
C ILE A 218 -4.53 6.49 -24.11
N ASN A 219 -5.07 5.66 -25.00
CA ASN A 219 -4.70 5.62 -26.42
C ASN A 219 -5.19 6.85 -27.17
#